data_AF-A0A2N6NCM4-F1
#
_entry.id   AF-A0A2N6NCM4-F1
#
_cell.length_a   1.000
_cell.length_b   1.000
_cell.length_c   1.000
_cell.angle_alpha   90.00
_cell.angle_beta   90.00
_cell.angle_gamma   90.00
#
_symmetry.space_group_name_H-M   'P 1'
#
loop_
_entity.id
_entity.type
_entity.pdbx_description
1 polymer ?
#
loop_
_entity_poly.entity_id
_entity_poly.type
_entity_poly.pdbx_seq_one_letter_code
_entity_poly.pdbx_strand_id
1 'polypeptide(L)'
;MISSDSMSCRVIDRRWGGISRVLHQHSRRHLIWRARADRSRPVLLDSCEGVCFDFDGGAIAERAASRAELGVELFVINGIWFGEEYERMTRTLRNCTSNSVLRFPKGLNSVVDRATFRTVAVSGEKLQFAIWVESDGSKPQVLYSLDKHPDWTLQAEGHVPVERSLQPARPQPRVTRRAGPNHGKNNDALIQSAPTALVKWDSNRGTYYAC
;
A
#
# COMPACT_ATOMS: atom_id res chain seq x y z
N MET A 1 -9.66 -7.04 -30.21
CA MET A 1 -10.97 -6.45 -29.84
C MET A 1 -10.68 -5.31 -28.88
N ILE A 2 -10.98 -4.06 -29.24
CA ILE A 2 -10.81 -2.91 -28.35
C ILE A 2 -12.11 -2.78 -27.55
N SER A 3 -12.07 -3.06 -26.26
CA SER A 3 -13.18 -2.80 -25.34
C SER A 3 -13.00 -1.41 -24.77
N SER A 4 -14.04 -0.58 -24.82
CA SER A 4 -14.09 0.68 -24.09
C SER A 4 -14.53 0.45 -22.64
N ASP A 5 -14.25 1.43 -21.78
CA ASP A 5 -14.84 1.47 -20.45
C ASP A 5 -16.37 1.59 -20.54
N SER A 6 -17.06 1.01 -19.55
CA SER A 6 -18.52 1.06 -19.47
C SER A 6 -19.00 2.38 -18.86
N MET A 7 -20.02 3.00 -19.46
CA MET A 7 -20.70 4.18 -18.91
C MET A 7 -22.05 3.79 -18.30
N SER A 8 -22.30 4.19 -17.05
CA SER A 8 -23.60 4.01 -16.37
C SER A 8 -24.35 5.35 -16.34
N CYS A 9 -25.55 5.38 -16.89
CA CYS A 9 -26.40 6.58 -16.94
C CYS A 9 -27.78 6.29 -16.36
N ARG A 10 -28.28 7.19 -15.51
CA ARG A 10 -29.65 7.14 -14.99
C ARG A 10 -30.20 8.55 -14.79
N VAL A 11 -31.37 8.83 -15.37
CA VAL A 11 -32.11 10.07 -15.13
C VAL A 11 -32.91 9.91 -13.83
N ILE A 12 -32.75 10.86 -12.90
CA ILE A 12 -33.40 10.82 -11.59
C ILE A 12 -34.01 12.19 -11.33
N ASP A 13 -35.33 12.23 -11.18
CA ASP A 13 -36.07 13.44 -10.78
C ASP A 13 -36.07 13.58 -9.24
N ARG A 14 -34.89 13.79 -8.66
CA ARG A 14 -34.68 14.05 -7.23
C ARG A 14 -33.50 15.00 -7.02
N ARG A 15 -33.47 15.71 -5.89
CA ARG A 15 -32.30 16.50 -5.44
C ARG A 15 -31.07 15.61 -5.23
N TRP A 16 -29.90 16.23 -5.14
CA TRP A 16 -28.57 15.59 -4.99
C TRP A 16 -28.52 14.33 -4.11
N GLY A 17 -29.15 14.34 -2.93
CA GLY A 17 -29.15 13.17 -2.04
C GLY A 17 -29.84 11.93 -2.64
N GLY A 18 -30.84 12.12 -3.50
CA GLY A 18 -31.47 11.02 -4.25
C GLY A 18 -30.53 10.40 -5.28
N ILE A 19 -29.77 11.24 -5.99
CA ILE A 19 -28.76 10.82 -6.97
C ILE A 19 -27.65 10.03 -6.27
N SER A 20 -27.09 10.55 -5.17
CA SER A 20 -26.03 9.87 -4.41
C SER A 20 -26.46 8.49 -3.91
N ARG A 21 -27.67 8.36 -3.35
CA ARG A 21 -28.16 7.05 -2.85
C ARG A 21 -28.29 6.01 -3.96
N VAL A 22 -28.75 6.42 -5.13
CA VAL A 22 -28.84 5.54 -6.29
C VAL A 22 -27.45 5.10 -6.74
N LEU A 23 -26.49 6.02 -6.81
CA LEU A 23 -25.11 5.70 -7.15
C LEU A 23 -24.49 4.74 -6.12
N HIS A 24 -24.65 5.01 -4.82
CA HIS A 24 -24.16 4.13 -3.74
C HIS A 24 -24.72 2.72 -3.86
N GLN A 25 -26.04 2.60 -4.11
CA GLN A 25 -26.71 1.31 -4.27
C GLN A 25 -26.22 0.57 -5.53
N HIS A 26 -26.03 1.27 -6.64
CA HIS A 26 -25.50 0.69 -7.88
C HIS A 26 -24.07 0.19 -7.67
N SER A 27 -23.19 1.01 -7.10
CA SER A 27 -21.81 0.62 -6.81
C SER A 27 -21.73 -0.61 -5.91
N ARG A 28 -22.51 -0.65 -4.82
CA ARG A 28 -22.54 -1.80 -3.90
C ARG A 28 -23.03 -3.10 -4.55
N ARG A 29 -24.02 -3.03 -5.43
CA ARG A 29 -24.65 -4.22 -6.03
C ARG A 29 -23.94 -4.75 -7.26
N HIS A 30 -23.28 -3.87 -8.02
CA HIS A 30 -22.82 -4.18 -9.38
C HIS A 30 -21.35 -3.89 -9.64
N LEU A 31 -20.70 -2.99 -8.90
CA LEU A 31 -19.31 -2.60 -9.16
C LEU A 31 -18.31 -3.15 -8.13
N ILE A 32 -18.69 -3.13 -6.85
CA ILE A 32 -17.83 -3.62 -5.77
C ILE A 32 -17.81 -5.15 -5.79
N TRP A 33 -16.63 -5.74 -5.58
CA TRP A 33 -16.49 -7.18 -5.42
C TRP A 33 -17.41 -7.71 -4.31
N ARG A 34 -18.37 -8.56 -4.69
CA ARG A 34 -19.48 -9.00 -3.81
C ARG A 34 -19.02 -9.53 -2.46
N ALA A 35 -17.90 -10.28 -2.43
CA ALA A 35 -17.37 -10.83 -1.17
C ALA A 35 -17.00 -9.77 -0.13
N ARG A 36 -16.80 -8.50 -0.53
CA ARG A 36 -16.48 -7.36 0.34
C ARG A 36 -17.57 -6.30 0.39
N ALA A 37 -18.61 -6.38 -0.44
CA ALA A 37 -19.65 -5.35 -0.53
C ALA A 37 -20.51 -5.29 0.74
N ASP A 38 -20.90 -6.45 1.27
CA ASP A 38 -21.85 -6.58 2.40
C ASP A 38 -21.18 -7.01 3.71
N ARG A 39 -19.85 -7.02 3.77
CA ARG A 39 -19.10 -7.24 5.01
C ARG A 39 -18.81 -5.93 5.71
N SER A 40 -19.01 -5.89 7.02
CA SER A 40 -18.50 -4.83 7.88
C SER A 40 -16.99 -4.71 7.73
N ARG A 41 -16.48 -3.47 7.79
CA ARG A 41 -15.04 -3.21 7.73
C ARG A 41 -14.48 -3.23 9.16
N PRO A 42 -13.33 -3.87 9.39
CA PRO A 42 -12.73 -3.91 10.72
C PRO A 42 -12.30 -2.51 11.14
N VAL A 43 -12.36 -2.24 12.45
CA VAL A 43 -11.75 -1.06 13.06
C VAL A 43 -10.24 -1.20 12.92
N LEU A 44 -9.64 -0.36 12.07
CA LEU A 44 -8.23 -0.46 11.73
C LEU A 44 -7.39 0.64 12.40
N LEU A 45 -6.13 0.33 12.70
CA LEU A 45 -5.11 1.31 13.02
C LEU A 45 -3.98 1.25 11.97
N ASP A 46 -3.70 2.39 11.34
CA ASP A 46 -2.59 2.56 10.41
C ASP A 46 -1.37 3.13 11.14
N SER A 47 -0.21 2.47 11.00
CA SER A 47 1.03 2.86 11.65
C SER A 47 1.67 4.14 11.09
N CYS A 48 1.15 4.73 9.99
CA CYS A 48 1.76 5.86 9.26
C CYS A 48 2.18 7.04 10.13
N GLU A 49 1.27 7.49 11.00
CA GLU A 49 1.46 8.68 11.83
C GLU A 49 1.86 8.33 13.27
N GLY A 50 1.47 7.15 13.75
CA GLY A 50 1.73 6.71 15.13
C GLY A 50 3.09 6.05 15.32
N VAL A 51 3.79 5.73 14.23
CA VAL A 51 5.11 5.12 14.25
C VAL A 51 5.98 5.94 13.31
N CYS A 52 6.57 7.03 13.82
CA CYS A 52 7.78 7.58 13.21
C CYS A 52 8.71 6.40 12.92
N PHE A 53 9.29 6.34 11.73
CA PHE A 53 9.87 5.14 11.10
C PHE A 53 11.11 4.55 11.80
N ASP A 54 11.25 4.68 13.12
CA ASP A 54 12.23 4.05 13.98
C ASP A 54 11.56 2.94 14.80
N PHE A 55 11.54 1.73 14.24
CA PHE A 55 10.92 0.56 14.86
C PHE A 55 11.54 -0.73 14.33
N ASP A 56 11.62 -1.72 15.20
CA ASP A 56 11.92 -3.11 14.87
C ASP A 56 10.65 -3.99 14.95
N GLY A 57 10.78 -5.26 14.56
CA GLY A 57 9.68 -6.21 14.59
C GLY A 57 9.11 -6.48 15.99
N GLY A 58 9.91 -6.32 17.04
CA GLY A 58 9.45 -6.48 18.43
C GLY A 58 8.51 -5.35 18.83
N ALA A 59 8.92 -4.11 18.58
CA ALA A 59 8.14 -2.91 18.86
C ALA A 59 6.80 -2.91 18.10
N ILE A 60 6.77 -3.39 16.86
CA ILE A 60 5.51 -3.52 16.10
C ILE A 60 4.57 -4.52 16.76
N ALA A 61 5.07 -5.71 17.12
CA ALA A 61 4.24 -6.75 17.73
C ALA A 61 3.66 -6.32 19.07
N GLU A 62 4.43 -5.60 19.88
CA GLU A 62 3.96 -5.03 21.16
C GLU A 62 2.93 -3.93 20.94
N ARG A 63 3.17 -3.00 20.01
CA ARG A 63 2.19 -1.98 19.68
C ARG A 63 0.89 -2.60 19.21
N ALA A 64 0.95 -3.58 18.30
CA ALA A 64 -0.22 -4.32 17.82
C ALA A 64 -1.00 -4.95 18.99
N ALA A 65 -0.30 -5.54 19.96
CA ALA A 65 -0.92 -6.09 21.17
C ALA A 65 -1.67 -5.04 21.99
N SER A 66 -1.03 -3.90 22.29
CA SER A 66 -1.70 -2.82 23.03
C SER A 66 -2.91 -2.26 22.29
N ARG A 67 -2.94 -2.34 20.95
CA ARG A 67 -4.08 -1.86 20.15
C ARG A 67 -5.23 -2.86 20.16
N ALA A 68 -4.95 -4.16 20.20
CA ALA A 68 -5.97 -5.18 20.39
C ALA A 68 -6.69 -4.99 21.74
N GLU A 69 -5.98 -4.59 22.79
CA GLU A 69 -6.57 -4.23 24.10
C GLU A 69 -7.52 -3.03 24.03
N LEU A 70 -7.28 -2.10 23.10
CA LEU A 70 -8.16 -0.95 22.84
C LEU A 70 -9.33 -1.26 21.89
N GLY A 71 -9.46 -2.51 21.42
CA GLY A 71 -10.53 -2.92 20.50
C GLY A 71 -10.21 -2.73 19.02
N VAL A 72 -8.95 -2.46 18.63
CA VAL A 72 -8.54 -2.45 17.23
C VAL A 72 -8.58 -3.87 16.68
N GLU A 73 -9.26 -4.05 15.54
CA GLU A 73 -9.48 -5.34 14.90
C GLU A 73 -8.45 -5.64 13.80
N LEU A 74 -7.88 -4.61 13.17
CA LEU A 74 -6.89 -4.73 12.09
C LEU A 74 -5.72 -3.76 12.30
N PHE A 75 -4.51 -4.29 12.42
CA PHE A 75 -3.30 -3.47 12.48
C PHE A 75 -2.62 -3.41 11.10
N VAL A 76 -2.37 -2.21 10.58
CA VAL A 76 -1.69 -1.99 9.30
C VAL A 76 -0.26 -1.51 9.55
N ILE A 77 0.74 -2.26 9.09
CA ILE A 77 2.10 -1.76 8.98
C ILE A 77 2.26 -0.96 7.68
N ASN A 78 2.62 0.31 7.84
CA ASN A 78 2.78 1.25 6.75
C ASN A 78 4.26 1.61 6.53
N GLY A 79 4.61 1.87 5.27
CA GLY A 79 5.95 2.27 4.84
C GLY A 79 7.01 1.18 4.97
N ILE A 80 8.18 1.59 5.47
CA ILE A 80 9.53 1.00 5.40
C ILE A 80 9.67 -0.40 6.07
N TRP A 81 8.88 -1.39 5.65
CA TRP A 81 9.00 -2.79 6.13
C TRP A 81 9.73 -3.72 5.16
N PHE A 82 9.91 -3.30 3.90
CA PHE A 82 10.63 -4.04 2.86
C PHE A 82 11.75 -3.19 2.27
N GLY A 83 12.82 -3.87 1.81
CA GLY A 83 13.94 -3.26 1.09
C GLY A 83 15.26 -3.19 1.85
N GLU A 84 16.33 -2.97 1.09
CA GLU A 84 17.67 -2.69 1.62
C GLU A 84 17.86 -1.21 1.96
N GLU A 85 18.88 -0.94 2.76
CA GLU A 85 19.19 0.30 3.46
C GLU A 85 18.93 1.57 2.62
N TYR A 86 17.87 2.31 2.94
CA TYR A 86 17.61 3.57 2.24
C TYR A 86 16.89 4.62 3.08
N GLU A 87 17.37 5.86 3.00
CA GLU A 87 16.73 6.99 3.66
C GLU A 87 15.48 7.46 2.90
N ARG A 88 14.30 7.42 3.54
CA ARG A 88 13.11 8.16 3.09
C ARG A 88 13.14 9.52 3.77
N MET A 89 13.75 10.50 3.12
CA MET A 89 13.51 11.88 3.47
C MET A 89 12.12 12.29 2.95
N THR A 90 11.35 13.02 3.75
CA THR A 90 10.33 13.94 3.26
C THR A 90 10.54 15.27 3.97
N ARG A 91 10.01 16.38 3.46
CA ARG A 91 10.22 17.72 4.04
C ARG A 91 9.83 17.82 5.53
N THR A 92 9.03 16.86 6.04
CA THR A 92 8.55 16.72 7.42
C THR A 92 9.13 15.53 8.18
N LEU A 93 9.84 14.59 7.53
CA LEU A 93 10.41 13.39 8.15
C LEU A 93 11.87 13.26 7.69
N ARG A 94 12.79 13.76 8.51
CA ARG A 94 14.24 13.65 8.29
C ARG A 94 14.74 12.35 8.93
N ASN A 95 15.70 11.65 8.31
CA ASN A 95 16.46 10.52 8.87
C ASN A 95 15.66 9.22 9.10
N CYS A 96 15.15 8.60 8.02
CA CYS A 96 14.42 7.32 8.11
C CYS A 96 15.04 6.25 7.21
N THR A 97 15.89 5.36 7.74
CA THR A 97 16.54 4.28 6.95
C THR A 97 15.77 2.95 6.96
N SER A 98 15.49 2.42 5.75
CA SER A 98 14.85 1.13 5.51
C SER A 98 15.84 -0.02 5.44
N ASN A 99 16.17 -0.67 6.55
CA ASN A 99 16.89 -1.94 6.47
C ASN A 99 15.99 -3.06 7.02
N SER A 100 15.30 -3.77 6.12
CA SER A 100 14.37 -4.82 6.52
C SER A 100 15.06 -6.00 7.21
N VAL A 101 16.31 -6.32 6.83
CA VAL A 101 17.08 -7.41 7.46
C VAL A 101 17.42 -7.08 8.90
N LEU A 102 17.82 -5.83 9.17
CA LEU A 102 18.12 -5.39 10.54
C LEU A 102 16.85 -5.24 11.40
N ARG A 103 15.75 -4.76 10.82
CA ARG A 103 14.49 -4.52 11.56
C ARG A 103 13.67 -5.79 11.75
N PHE A 104 13.77 -6.73 10.82
CA PHE A 104 13.05 -8.00 10.79
C PHE A 104 14.03 -9.16 10.60
N PRO A 105 14.94 -9.42 11.55
CA PRO A 105 15.95 -10.48 11.41
C PRO A 105 15.33 -11.88 11.32
N LYS A 106 14.09 -12.04 11.80
CA LYS A 106 13.28 -13.28 11.69
C LYS A 106 12.22 -13.21 10.58
N GLY A 107 12.30 -12.21 9.71
CA GLY A 107 11.32 -11.92 8.67
C GLY A 107 10.02 -11.31 9.21
N LEU A 108 9.20 -10.79 8.29
CA LEU A 108 7.91 -10.16 8.62
C LEU A 108 6.93 -11.17 9.22
N ASN A 109 6.95 -12.42 8.75
CA ASN A 109 6.03 -13.46 9.22
C ASN A 109 6.06 -13.62 10.76
N SER A 110 7.25 -13.61 11.37
CA SER A 110 7.39 -13.70 12.82
C SER A 110 6.70 -12.56 13.58
N VAL A 111 6.65 -11.36 13.01
CA VAL A 111 5.95 -10.21 13.59
C VAL A 111 4.45 -10.37 13.45
N VAL A 112 4.00 -10.82 12.28
CA VAL A 112 2.58 -11.05 11.98
C VAL A 112 2.02 -12.16 12.87
N ASP A 113 2.73 -13.28 13.02
CA ASP A 113 2.31 -14.37 13.92
C ASP A 113 2.18 -13.88 15.37
N ARG A 114 3.14 -13.09 15.85
CA ARG A 114 3.07 -12.50 17.20
C ARG A 114 1.91 -11.53 17.37
N ALA A 115 1.60 -10.73 16.35
CA ALA A 115 0.49 -9.78 16.37
C ALA A 115 -0.86 -10.50 16.33
N THR A 116 -1.01 -11.45 15.40
CA THR A 116 -2.26 -12.21 15.18
C THR A 116 -2.56 -13.22 16.28
N PHE A 117 -1.57 -13.59 17.11
CA PHE A 117 -1.81 -14.36 18.33
C PHE A 117 -2.67 -13.60 19.35
N ARG A 118 -2.69 -12.27 19.28
CA ARG A 118 -3.42 -11.41 20.22
C ARG A 118 -4.92 -11.48 19.98
N THR A 119 -5.68 -11.36 21.07
CA THR A 119 -7.14 -11.33 21.05
C THR A 119 -7.61 -9.89 21.28
N VAL A 120 -8.56 -9.44 20.46
CA VAL A 120 -9.15 -8.12 20.55
C VAL A 120 -10.12 -8.07 21.73
N ALA A 121 -9.95 -7.12 22.64
CA ALA A 121 -10.69 -7.10 23.91
C ALA A 121 -12.21 -6.95 23.73
N VAL A 122 -12.65 -6.21 22.70
CA VAL A 122 -14.07 -5.91 22.48
C VAL A 122 -14.80 -7.05 21.76
N SER A 123 -14.16 -7.70 20.78
CA SER A 123 -14.80 -8.73 19.96
C SER A 123 -14.46 -10.16 20.38
N GLY A 124 -13.35 -10.38 21.10
CA GLY A 124 -12.82 -11.71 21.39
C GLY A 124 -12.18 -12.42 20.19
N GLU A 125 -12.12 -11.76 19.03
CA GLU A 125 -11.50 -12.30 17.82
C GLU A 125 -9.98 -12.12 17.81
N LYS A 126 -9.29 -12.81 16.90
CA LYS A 126 -7.85 -12.60 16.69
C LYS A 126 -7.60 -11.30 15.94
N LEU A 127 -6.59 -10.56 16.40
CA LEU A 127 -6.14 -9.35 15.72
C LEU A 127 -5.74 -9.69 14.29
N GLN A 128 -6.28 -8.96 13.33
CA GLN A 128 -5.90 -9.09 11.93
C GLN A 128 -4.67 -8.21 11.63
N PHE A 129 -3.91 -8.60 10.62
CA PHE A 129 -2.74 -7.85 10.17
C PHE A 129 -2.85 -7.46 8.70
N ALA A 130 -2.33 -6.28 8.36
CA ALA A 130 -2.32 -5.69 7.03
C ALA A 130 -0.96 -5.08 6.71
N ILE A 131 -0.60 -5.09 5.43
CA ILE A 131 0.65 -4.49 4.94
C ILE A 131 0.35 -3.39 3.93
N TRP A 132 1.23 -2.39 3.89
CA TRP A 132 1.26 -1.38 2.84
C TRP A 132 2.22 -1.76 1.72
N VAL A 133 1.83 -1.56 0.47
CA VAL A 133 2.67 -1.74 -0.72
C VAL A 133 2.47 -0.58 -1.68
N GLU A 134 3.53 -0.20 -2.39
CA GLU A 134 3.47 0.81 -3.45
C GLU A 134 3.97 0.20 -4.76
N SER A 135 3.02 -0.07 -5.66
CA SER A 135 3.25 -0.91 -6.84
C SER A 135 3.84 -0.20 -8.05
N ASP A 136 3.76 1.13 -8.06
CA ASP A 136 4.22 1.97 -9.17
C ASP A 136 5.72 2.27 -9.09
N GLY A 137 6.40 1.63 -8.13
CA GLY A 137 7.83 1.66 -7.95
C GLY A 137 8.26 2.88 -7.17
N SER A 138 7.85 3.01 -5.91
CA SER A 138 8.62 3.83 -4.98
C SER A 138 10.03 3.25 -4.88
N LYS A 139 10.95 3.85 -5.63
CA LYS A 139 12.36 3.44 -5.75
C LYS A 139 12.50 2.08 -6.43
N PRO A 140 12.50 2.05 -7.78
CA PRO A 140 12.73 0.83 -8.52
C PRO A 140 14.03 0.18 -8.05
N GLN A 141 15.10 0.88 -7.65
CA GLN A 141 16.32 0.23 -7.13
C GLN A 141 16.09 -0.86 -6.04
N VAL A 142 15.03 -0.77 -5.23
CA VAL A 142 14.71 -1.74 -4.17
C VAL A 142 13.95 -2.98 -4.67
N LEU A 143 13.18 -2.88 -5.75
CA LEU A 143 12.41 -4.01 -6.34
C LEU A 143 12.83 -4.39 -7.77
N TYR A 144 13.49 -3.47 -8.46
CA TYR A 144 13.75 -3.36 -9.90
C TYR A 144 14.97 -2.45 -10.15
N SER A 145 16.19 -2.96 -10.04
CA SER A 145 17.39 -2.17 -10.34
C SER A 145 17.25 -1.51 -11.73
N LEU A 146 17.08 -0.18 -11.78
CA LEU A 146 17.05 0.57 -13.04
C LEU A 146 18.40 0.51 -13.74
N ASP A 147 19.46 0.23 -13.00
CA ASP A 147 20.78 -0.04 -13.56
C ASP A 147 20.77 -1.35 -14.38
N LYS A 148 19.93 -2.32 -14.00
CA LYS A 148 19.70 -3.57 -14.76
C LYS A 148 18.63 -3.43 -15.85
N HIS A 149 17.64 -2.55 -15.65
CA HIS A 149 16.50 -2.36 -16.56
C HIS A 149 16.14 -0.87 -16.76
N PRO A 150 17.00 -0.09 -17.42
CA PRO A 150 16.74 1.34 -17.64
C PRO A 150 15.54 1.61 -18.56
N ASP A 151 15.21 0.63 -19.43
CA ASP A 151 14.09 0.64 -20.37
C ASP A 151 12.71 0.50 -19.70
N TRP A 152 12.68 0.11 -18.42
CA TRP A 152 11.42 0.00 -17.68
C TRP A 152 10.86 1.36 -17.31
N THR A 153 11.61 2.42 -17.51
CA THR A 153 11.23 3.74 -17.04
C THR A 153 10.40 4.49 -18.09
N LEU A 154 9.32 5.16 -17.65
CA LEU A 154 8.45 5.97 -18.50
C LEU A 154 9.12 7.31 -18.69
N GLN A 155 9.78 7.46 -19.84
CA GLN A 155 10.50 8.66 -20.23
C GLN A 155 10.26 8.92 -21.72
N ALA A 156 10.07 10.20 -22.06
CA ALA A 156 10.08 10.64 -23.45
C ALA A 156 11.54 10.76 -23.94
N GLU A 157 11.81 10.24 -25.12
CA GLU A 157 13.14 10.29 -25.72
C GLU A 157 13.62 11.74 -25.86
N GLY A 158 14.85 12.02 -25.39
CA GLY A 158 15.42 13.37 -25.43
C GLY A 158 15.00 14.31 -24.28
N HIS A 159 14.12 13.89 -23.37
CA HIS A 159 13.69 14.72 -22.23
C HIS A 159 14.27 14.23 -20.90
N VAL A 160 14.64 15.17 -20.04
CA VAL A 160 15.02 14.89 -18.64
C VAL A 160 13.73 14.65 -17.82
N PRO A 161 13.64 13.60 -16.99
CA PRO A 161 12.43 13.34 -16.20
C PRO A 161 12.16 14.46 -15.19
N VAL A 162 10.90 14.91 -15.09
CA VAL A 162 10.48 15.93 -14.12
C VAL A 162 10.40 15.32 -12.71
N GLU A 163 11.15 15.90 -11.78
CA GLU A 163 11.09 15.55 -10.36
C GLU A 163 9.94 16.28 -9.66
N ARG A 164 8.83 15.57 -9.39
CA ARG A 164 7.83 16.01 -8.41
C ARG A 164 7.42 14.87 -7.52
N SER A 165 8.20 14.65 -6.47
CA SER A 165 7.79 13.91 -5.29
C SER A 165 8.06 14.78 -4.06
N LEU A 166 7.17 14.72 -3.07
CA LEU A 166 7.42 15.25 -1.72
C LEU A 166 8.52 14.45 -0.98
N GLN A 167 9.09 13.43 -1.63
CA GLN A 167 10.24 12.64 -1.22
C GLN A 167 11.48 13.11 -2.04
N PRO A 168 12.60 13.53 -1.43
CA PRO A 168 13.83 13.77 -2.15
C PRO A 168 14.43 12.41 -2.49
N ALA A 169 14.24 11.99 -3.72
CA ALA A 169 15.10 11.03 -4.39
C ALA A 169 15.01 11.34 -5.88
N ARG A 170 16.18 11.36 -6.52
CA ARG A 170 16.54 11.45 -7.96
C ARG A 170 15.42 11.18 -8.98
N PRO A 171 15.56 11.61 -10.26
CA PRO A 171 14.50 11.44 -11.25
C PRO A 171 14.14 9.95 -11.37
N GLN A 172 12.90 9.60 -11.02
CA GLN A 172 12.43 8.20 -11.03
C GLN A 172 11.34 8.06 -12.06
N PRO A 173 11.61 7.50 -13.24
CA PRO A 173 10.59 7.42 -14.27
C PRO A 173 9.70 6.18 -13.98
N ARG A 174 8.41 6.27 -14.30
CA ARG A 174 7.40 5.29 -13.87
C ARG A 174 7.67 3.95 -14.52
N VAL A 175 7.50 2.84 -13.81
CA VAL A 175 7.64 1.54 -14.47
C VAL A 175 6.57 1.41 -15.55
N THR A 176 6.98 1.24 -16.80
CA THR A 176 6.09 1.06 -17.95
C THR A 176 5.56 -0.37 -18.00
N ARG A 177 4.51 -0.59 -18.80
CA ARG A 177 3.99 -1.93 -19.13
C ARG A 177 5.05 -2.88 -19.74
N ARG A 178 6.23 -2.37 -20.15
CA ARG A 178 7.36 -3.21 -20.60
C ARG A 178 8.11 -3.90 -19.47
N ALA A 179 7.90 -3.51 -18.21
CA ALA A 179 8.27 -4.38 -17.11
C ALA A 179 7.41 -5.64 -17.26
N GLY A 180 8.02 -6.66 -17.84
CA GLY A 180 7.33 -7.87 -18.26
C GLY A 180 6.70 -8.62 -17.07
N PRO A 181 6.37 -9.91 -17.24
CA PRO A 181 5.65 -10.69 -16.23
C PRO A 181 6.32 -10.79 -14.85
N ASN A 182 7.56 -10.31 -14.69
CA ASN A 182 8.29 -10.29 -13.43
C ASN A 182 7.90 -9.11 -12.49
N HIS A 183 7.25 -8.04 -12.98
CA HIS A 183 6.76 -6.95 -12.11
C HIS A 183 5.64 -7.40 -11.17
N GLY A 184 4.75 -8.28 -11.65
CA GLY A 184 3.71 -8.88 -10.81
C GLY A 184 4.29 -9.80 -9.74
N LYS A 185 5.31 -10.60 -10.09
CA LYS A 185 5.89 -11.63 -9.22
C LYS A 185 6.54 -11.08 -7.95
N ASN A 186 7.16 -9.90 -8.01
CA ASN A 186 7.78 -9.29 -6.83
C ASN A 186 6.73 -8.81 -5.82
N ASN A 187 5.63 -8.23 -6.31
CA ASN A 187 4.51 -7.84 -5.45
C ASN A 187 3.81 -9.08 -4.85
N ASP A 188 3.65 -10.15 -5.63
CA ASP A 188 3.10 -11.41 -5.14
C ASP A 188 3.96 -11.99 -4.02
N ALA A 189 5.29 -12.01 -4.19
CA ALA A 189 6.22 -12.48 -3.17
C ALA A 189 6.14 -11.65 -1.88
N LEU A 190 6.02 -10.32 -1.99
CA LEU A 190 5.82 -9.43 -0.84
C LEU A 190 4.50 -9.72 -0.12
N ILE A 191 3.40 -9.85 -0.86
CA ILE A 191 2.07 -10.14 -0.30
C ILE A 191 2.03 -11.54 0.34
N GLN A 192 2.76 -12.51 -0.22
CA GLN A 192 2.85 -13.87 0.29
C GLN A 192 3.88 -14.03 1.42
N SER A 193 4.68 -13.00 1.72
CA SER A 193 5.74 -13.08 2.74
C SER A 193 5.21 -13.19 4.18
N ALA A 194 3.94 -12.86 4.42
CA ALA A 194 3.28 -12.98 5.71
C ALA A 194 1.75 -13.11 5.55
N PRO A 195 1.06 -13.79 6.48
CA PRO A 195 -0.40 -13.96 6.43
C PRO A 195 -1.11 -12.62 6.66
N THR A 196 -1.64 -12.06 5.58
CA THR A 196 -2.17 -10.69 5.57
C THR A 196 -3.65 -10.67 5.18
N ALA A 197 -4.50 -10.01 5.98
CA ALA A 197 -5.94 -9.92 5.76
C ALA A 197 -6.36 -8.80 4.78
N LEU A 198 -5.52 -7.78 4.65
CA LEU A 198 -5.73 -6.60 3.81
C LEU A 198 -4.38 -6.05 3.30
N VAL A 199 -4.36 -5.60 2.05
CA VAL A 199 -3.23 -4.86 1.49
C VAL A 199 -3.66 -3.40 1.28
N LYS A 200 -2.93 -2.46 1.87
CA LYS A 200 -3.03 -1.04 1.53
C LYS A 200 -2.15 -0.78 0.32
N TRP A 201 -2.79 -0.68 -0.85
CA TRP A 201 -2.11 -0.45 -2.11
C TRP A 201 -2.07 1.04 -2.42
N ASP A 202 -0.87 1.61 -2.48
CA ASP A 202 -0.66 3.05 -2.60
C ASP A 202 -0.03 3.45 -3.94
N SER A 203 -0.19 4.72 -4.28
CA SER A 203 0.44 5.38 -5.43
C SER A 203 0.60 6.86 -5.11
N ASN A 204 1.81 7.25 -4.73
CA ASN A 204 2.07 8.59 -4.20
C ASN A 204 2.41 9.62 -5.28
N ARG A 205 2.17 9.32 -6.57
CA ARG A 205 2.58 10.17 -7.69
C ARG A 205 1.65 10.11 -8.90
N GLY A 206 1.42 11.27 -9.51
CA GLY A 206 0.78 11.39 -10.82
C GLY A 206 1.73 10.99 -11.97
N THR A 207 1.17 10.78 -13.16
CA THR A 207 1.95 10.61 -14.39
C THR A 207 2.14 11.97 -15.06
N TYR A 208 3.39 12.33 -15.34
CA TYR A 208 3.73 13.59 -16.00
C TYR A 208 4.41 13.28 -17.33
N TYR A 209 3.93 13.92 -18.39
CA TYR A 209 4.62 13.96 -19.67
C TYR A 209 5.51 15.19 -19.65
N ALA A 210 6.79 15.02 -19.95
CA ALA A 210 7.64 16.16 -20.30
C ALA A 210 7.22 16.58 -21.71
N CYS A 211 6.74 17.81 -21.84
CA CYS A 211 6.61 18.48 -23.14
C CYS A 211 7.98 18.93 -23.64
#